data_AF-A0A9D1TRH4-F1
#
_entry.id   AF-A0A9D1TRH4-F1
#
_cell.length_a   1.000
_cell.length_b   1.000
_cell.length_c   1.000
_cell.angle_alpha   90.00
_cell.angle_beta   90.00
_cell.angle_gamma   90.00
#
_symmetry.space_group_name_H-M   'P 1'
#
loop_
_entity.id
_entity.type
_entity.pdbx_description
1 polymer ?
#
loop_
_entity_poly.entity_id
_entity_poly.type
_entity_poly.pdbx_seq_one_letter_code
_entity_poly.pdbx_strand_id
1 'polypeptide(L)'
;MRVRITDDVFFIASRLKEVDPTYYVVYDTEKRRYEVHSDGQRGNTLCFVVPFGRLDARTVEYARRTRNPYFGKAKGGWRRDRALREVMRADMKEDI
;
A
#
# COMPACT_ATOMS: atom_id res chain seq x y z
N MET A 1 8.21 -14.67 -3.74
CA MET A 1 6.98 -14.34 -4.50
C MET A 1 6.10 -13.42 -3.66
N ARG A 2 5.34 -12.52 -4.29
CA ARG A 2 4.35 -11.68 -3.59
C ARG A 2 2.95 -12.03 -4.06
N VAL A 3 2.06 -12.36 -3.12
CA VAL A 3 0.67 -12.75 -3.40
C VAL A 3 -0.25 -11.66 -2.89
N ARG A 4 -1.14 -11.14 -3.75
CA ARG A 4 -2.14 -10.16 -3.33
C ARG A 4 -3.27 -10.88 -2.61
N ILE A 5 -3.62 -10.40 -1.42
CA ILE A 5 -4.75 -10.90 -0.63
C ILE A 5 -5.94 -10.01 -0.94
N THR A 6 -6.91 -10.53 -1.68
CA THR A 6 -8.15 -9.81 -2.01
C THR A 6 -9.24 -10.03 -0.97
N ASP A 7 -9.24 -11.23 -0.37
CA ASP A 7 -10.24 -11.71 0.55
C ASP A 7 -9.56 -12.48 1.69
N ASP A 8 -10.04 -12.27 2.92
CA ASP A 8 -9.56 -12.95 4.11
C ASP A 8 -10.72 -13.16 5.09
N VAL A 9 -10.56 -14.14 5.99
CA VAL A 9 -11.62 -14.61 6.91
C VAL A 9 -12.15 -13.50 7.83
N PHE A 10 -11.33 -12.50 8.14
CA PHE A 10 -11.70 -11.40 9.04
C PHE A 10 -11.97 -10.09 8.30
N PHE A 11 -12.06 -10.13 6.96
CA PHE A 11 -12.30 -8.99 6.10
C PHE A 11 -11.29 -7.84 6.32
N ILE A 12 -10.06 -8.14 6.71
CA ILE A 12 -9.03 -7.11 6.97
C ILE A 12 -8.66 -6.37 5.69
N ALA A 13 -8.53 -7.06 4.56
CA ALA A 13 -8.20 -6.46 3.27
C ALA A 13 -9.26 -5.44 2.83
N SER A 14 -10.55 -5.72 3.06
CA SER A 14 -11.63 -4.77 2.77
C SER A 14 -11.71 -3.65 3.81
N ARG A 15 -11.60 -3.96 5.11
CA ARG A 15 -11.64 -2.97 6.20
C ARG A 15 -10.49 -1.96 6.15
N LEU A 16 -9.32 -2.36 5.63
CA LEU A 16 -8.21 -1.42 5.40
C LEU A 16 -8.58 -0.33 4.37
N LYS A 17 -9.50 -0.60 3.44
CA LYS A 17 -9.98 0.40 2.47
C LYS A 17 -10.84 1.48 3.11
N GLU A 18 -11.43 1.22 4.27
CA GLU A 18 -12.10 2.27 5.07
C GLU A 18 -11.10 3.27 5.65
N VAL A 19 -9.86 2.84 5.91
CA VAL A 19 -8.76 3.72 6.38
C VAL A 19 -8.18 4.51 5.21
N ASP A 20 -7.96 3.84 4.08
CA ASP A 20 -7.54 4.45 2.82
C ASP A 20 -7.99 3.57 1.64
N PRO A 21 -8.83 4.08 0.72
CA PRO A 21 -9.36 3.29 -0.40
C PRO A 21 -8.29 2.76 -1.36
N THR A 22 -7.06 3.29 -1.30
CA THR A 22 -5.93 2.84 -2.11
C THR A 22 -5.16 1.68 -1.49
N TYR A 23 -5.48 1.28 -0.26
CA TYR A 23 -4.78 0.20 0.44
C TYR A 23 -5.08 -1.18 -0.13
N TYR A 24 -4.05 -2.02 -0.15
CA TYR A 24 -4.15 -3.44 -0.47
C TYR A 24 -3.12 -4.26 0.30
N VAL A 25 -3.47 -5.52 0.58
CA VAL A 25 -2.63 -6.44 1.35
C VAL A 25 -1.84 -7.34 0.40
N VAL A 26 -0.58 -7.55 0.73
CA VAL A 26 0.33 -8.49 0.07
C VAL A 26 0.89 -9.44 1.10
N TYR A 27 0.97 -10.73 0.78
CA TYR A 27 1.79 -11.67 1.50
C TYR A 27 3.09 -11.91 0.74
N ASP A 28 4.22 -11.55 1.36
CA ASP A 28 5.55 -11.87 0.85
C ASP A 28 5.90 -13.30 1.31
N THR A 29 5.98 -14.23 0.36
CA THR A 29 6.23 -15.64 0.66
C THR A 29 7.67 -15.94 1.04
N GLU A 30 8.61 -15.10 0.62
CA GLU A 30 10.04 -15.26 0.94
C GLU A 30 10.29 -14.80 2.38
N LYS A 31 9.71 -13.65 2.74
CA LYS A 31 9.84 -13.07 4.09
C LYS A 31 8.80 -13.57 5.08
N ARG A 32 7.82 -14.36 4.59
CA ARG A 32 6.71 -14.96 5.36
C ARG A 32 5.96 -13.93 6.21
N ARG A 33 5.59 -12.79 5.60
CA ARG A 33 4.95 -11.68 6.32
C ARG A 33 3.90 -10.99 5.47
N TYR A 34 2.93 -10.39 6.15
CA TYR A 34 1.97 -9.50 5.53
C TYR A 34 2.53 -8.09 5.40
N GLU A 35 2.26 -7.46 4.28
CA GLU A 35 2.64 -6.09 3.95
C GLU A 35 1.38 -5.34 3.50
N VAL A 36 1.22 -4.11 3.96
CA VAL A 36 0.17 -3.19 3.48
C VAL A 36 0.81 -2.20 2.54
N HIS A 37 0.21 -2.11 1.35
CA HIS A 37 0.64 -1.25 0.28
C HIS A 37 -0.46 -0.26 -0.11
N SER A 38 -0.09 0.82 -0.79
CA SER A 38 -1.00 1.81 -1.36
C SER A 38 -0.69 2.05 -2.84
N ASP A 39 -1.74 2.06 -3.66
CA ASP A 39 -1.65 2.51 -5.05
C ASP A 39 -1.51 4.03 -5.19
N GLY A 40 -1.73 4.78 -4.11
CA GLY A 40 -1.64 6.24 -4.06
C GLY A 40 -0.26 6.78 -3.64
N GLN A 41 0.63 5.91 -3.14
CA GLN A 41 1.96 6.31 -2.66
C GLN A 41 2.93 6.58 -3.83
N ARG A 42 3.66 7.70 -3.78
CA ARG A 42 4.67 8.07 -4.79
C ARG A 42 5.95 7.23 -4.62
N GLY A 43 6.52 6.74 -5.74
CA GLY A 43 7.77 5.98 -5.77
C GLY A 43 7.60 4.49 -5.42
N ASN A 44 7.44 4.16 -4.15
CA ASN A 44 7.15 2.79 -3.68
C ASN A 44 5.70 2.66 -3.23
N THR A 45 5.15 1.46 -3.27
CA THR A 45 3.81 1.13 -2.79
C THR A 45 3.78 0.67 -1.33
N LEU A 46 4.89 0.19 -0.76
CA LEU A 46 4.92 -0.32 0.62
C LEU A 46 4.65 0.80 1.63
N CYS A 47 3.58 0.68 2.41
CA CYS A 47 3.25 1.60 3.49
C CYS A 47 3.83 1.10 4.81
N PHE A 48 3.53 -0.14 5.19
CA PHE A 48 4.08 -0.76 6.40
C PHE A 48 4.05 -2.29 6.31
N VAL A 49 4.97 -2.91 7.05
CA VAL A 49 4.93 -4.36 7.33
C VAL A 49 4.00 -4.59 8.51
N VAL A 50 3.08 -5.55 8.39
CA VAL A 50 2.16 -5.88 9.49
C VAL A 50 2.99 -6.35 10.70
N PRO A 51 2.92 -5.66 11.84
CA PRO A 51 3.77 -5.94 12.99
C PRO A 51 3.31 -7.17 13.79
N PHE A 52 2.27 -7.84 13.30
CA PHE A 52 1.66 -9.02 13.90
C PHE A 52 1.92 -10.20 12.97
N GLY A 53 2.21 -11.39 13.52
CA GLY A 53 2.44 -12.60 12.72
C GLY A 53 1.23 -13.11 11.92
N ARG A 54 0.11 -12.37 11.93
CA ARG A 54 -1.14 -12.70 11.24
C ARG A 54 -1.91 -11.44 10.88
N LEU A 55 -2.79 -11.57 9.89
CA LEU A 55 -3.71 -10.54 9.46
C LEU A 55 -4.97 -10.57 10.34
N ASP A 56 -5.03 -9.71 11.36
CA ASP A 56 -6.18 -9.56 12.26
C ASP A 56 -6.56 -8.08 12.49
N ALA A 57 -7.58 -7.83 13.32
CA ALA A 57 -8.15 -6.50 13.57
C ALA A 57 -7.11 -5.46 14.02
N ARG A 58 -6.03 -5.87 14.70
CA ARG A 58 -4.95 -4.97 15.13
C ARG A 58 -4.24 -4.33 13.94
N THR A 59 -4.25 -4.98 12.77
CA THR A 59 -3.73 -4.41 11.52
C THR A 59 -4.47 -3.15 11.13
N VAL A 60 -5.80 -3.16 11.24
CA VAL A 60 -6.66 -2.01 10.91
C VAL A 60 -6.45 -0.89 11.91
N GLU A 61 -6.36 -1.22 13.21
CA GLU A 61 -6.05 -0.25 14.27
C GLU A 61 -4.68 0.39 14.06
N TYR A 62 -3.68 -0.42 13.73
CA TYR A 62 -2.34 0.07 13.42
C TYR A 62 -2.36 1.03 12.23
N ALA A 63 -3.06 0.67 11.14
CA ALA A 63 -3.21 1.52 9.98
C ALA A 63 -3.87 2.87 10.32
N ARG A 64 -4.94 2.86 11.14
CA ARG A 64 -5.62 4.09 11.58
C ARG A 64 -4.68 5.00 12.38
N ARG A 65 -3.85 4.42 13.25
CA ARG A 65 -2.91 5.17 14.09
C ARG A 65 -1.73 5.75 13.30
N THR A 66 -1.22 5.02 12.30
CA THR A 66 0.02 5.39 11.59
C THR A 66 -0.23 6.05 10.24
N ARG A 67 -1.48 6.08 9.74
CA ARG A 67 -1.83 6.78 8.51
C ARG A 67 -1.42 8.25 8.61
N ASN A 68 -0.43 8.65 7.81
CA ASN A 68 -0.13 10.06 7.61
C ASN A 68 -1.03 10.63 6.49
N PRO A 69 -1.93 11.60 6.80
CA PRO A 69 -2.80 12.21 5.79
C PRO A 69 -2.06 13.08 4.78
N TYR A 70 -0.86 13.58 5.12
CA TYR A 70 -0.08 14.50 4.31
C TYR A 70 1.01 13.80 3.47
N PHE A 71 1.27 12.52 3.75
CA PHE A 71 2.33 11.78 3.06
C PHE A 71 1.91 11.41 1.64
N GLY A 72 2.35 12.22 0.66
CA GLY A 72 2.57 11.84 -0.73
C GLY A 72 1.51 10.97 -1.39
N LYS A 73 0.22 11.27 -1.17
CA LYS A 73 -0.87 10.66 -1.94
C LYS A 73 -1.13 11.51 -3.15
N ALA A 74 -0.71 11.05 -4.33
CA ALA A 74 -1.02 11.75 -5.56
C ALA A 74 -2.55 11.91 -5.65
N LYS A 75 -3.04 13.15 -5.85
CA LYS A 75 -4.46 13.42 -6.06
C LYS A 75 -4.90 12.75 -7.37
N GLY A 76 -5.31 11.49 -7.28
CA GLY A 76 -5.99 10.75 -8.34
C GLY A 76 -5.15 10.44 -9.58
N GLY A 77 -5.12 9.16 -9.96
CA GLY A 77 -5.03 8.80 -11.38
C GLY A 77 -3.65 8.57 -11.99
N TRP A 78 -2.52 8.83 -11.33
CA TRP A 78 -1.19 8.62 -11.95
C TRP A 78 -0.97 7.19 -12.47
N ARG A 79 -1.50 6.17 -11.77
CA ARG A 79 -1.44 4.78 -12.26
C ARG A 79 -2.25 4.51 -13.52
N ARG A 80 -3.28 5.31 -13.81
CA ARG A 80 -4.11 5.23 -15.02
C ARG A 80 -3.56 6.08 -16.18
N ASP A 81 -2.68 7.03 -15.90
CA ASP A 81 -2.10 7.95 -16.88
C ASP A 81 -0.68 7.53 -17.27
N ARG A 82 -0.52 7.04 -18.50
CA ARG A 82 0.78 6.60 -19.04
C ARG A 82 1.76 7.77 -19.19
N ALA A 83 1.28 8.95 -19.58
CA ALA A 83 2.13 10.11 -19.86
C ALA A 83 2.74 10.67 -18.57
N LEU A 84 1.95 10.78 -17.51
CA LEU A 84 2.43 11.23 -16.20
C LEU A 84 3.47 10.25 -15.62
N ARG A 85 3.36 8.96 -15.99
CA ARG A 85 4.29 7.89 -15.62
C ARG A 85 5.67 8.03 -16.25
N GLU A 86 5.71 8.45 -17.51
CA GLU A 86 6.98 8.72 -18.20
C GLU A 86 7.67 9.95 -17.63
N VAL A 87 6.92 11.03 -17.35
CA VAL A 87 7.47 12.25 -16.74
C VAL A 87 8.12 11.97 -15.39
N MET A 88 7.43 11.28 -14.46
CA MET A 88 8.02 10.98 -13.15
C MET A 88 9.19 9.99 -13.22
N ARG A 89 9.21 9.09 -14.22
CA ARG A 89 10.34 8.18 -14.43
C ARG A 89 11.56 8.93 -14.99
N ALA A 90 11.35 10.05 -15.66
CA ALA A 90 12.41 10.98 -16.07
C ALA A 90 12.91 11.78 -14.85
N ASP A 91 12.03 12.38 -14.05
CA ASP A 91 12.41 13.12 -12.83
C ASP A 91 13.26 12.25 -11.87
N MET A 92 12.86 10.98 -11.66
CA MET A 92 13.59 10.06 -10.77
C MET A 92 14.96 9.62 -11.33
N LYS A 93 15.23 9.83 -12.63
CA LYS A 93 16.54 9.57 -13.25
C LYS A 93 17.47 10.77 -13.18
N GLU A 94 16.94 11.98 -12.96
CA GLU A 94 17.75 13.19 -12.82
C GLU A 94 18.26 13.36 -11.37
N ASP A 95 17.66 12.68 -10.41
CA ASP A 95 18.05 12.67 -8.99
C ASP A 95 19.11 11.58 -8.62
N ILE A 96 19.77 10.93 -9.61
CA ILE A 96 20.85 9.93 -9.42
C ILE A 96 22.14 10.35 -10.13
#